data_AF-F9ZVC8-F1
#
_entry.id   AF-F9ZVC8-F1
#
_cell.length_a   1.000
_cell.length_b   1.000
_cell.length_c   1.000
_cell.angle_alpha   90.00
_cell.angle_beta   90.00
_cell.angle_gamma   90.00
#
_symmetry.space_group_name_H-M   'P 1'
#
loop_
_entity.id
_entity.type
_entity.pdbx_description
1 polymer ?
#
loop_
_entity_poly.entity_id
_entity_poly.type
_entity_poly.pdbx_seq_one_letter_code
_entity_poly.pdbx_strand_id
1 'polypeptide(L)'
;MMFFDWLSCYQDFDFDLPIIADDGYCFIDFTAPEEDQLKTPRQNRIHHEGSYSTSIQVHVKGRRIVVSGNPSRFNRLDNLFGFQTIDQCLAVYNQILASLGLPLFTPCTKIGFIQKEQANGSIKLVPVANGVVLTTLHITSNISVGPGGCIDSYLKAISMLPYRHSVPRLHADGKTVDWLSKQGNARELYPSVYDKGHEMKFKTLPNIKRKYGEKSPEYQYIQQLQQYCESHGVARFEQKLNAPFLNRHNLQFYGLSDYSILETLHTDFLNLDHKMQVSSMNINTISETLINEGIVDNTRAANITALYALNWMNGQTFDPKKSQVQTHRARLRKIGIDILKPCNLLVFSPVIVKEVTEIHKQPLKAPDFYKHPNHLRLVA
;
A
#
# COMPACT_ATOMS: atom_id res chain seq x y z
N MET A 1 -8.24 -7.95 9.20
CA MET A 1 -8.71 -8.29 7.85
C MET A 1 -8.26 -7.19 6.89
N MET A 2 -7.89 -7.58 5.67
CA MET A 2 -7.47 -6.67 4.62
C MET A 2 -8.68 -5.91 4.05
N PHE A 3 -8.49 -4.63 3.72
CA PHE A 3 -9.48 -3.81 3.02
C PHE A 3 -8.79 -2.91 1.99
N PHE A 4 -9.58 -2.31 1.11
CA PHE A 4 -9.09 -1.44 0.03
C PHE A 4 -9.20 0.03 0.41
N ASP A 5 -8.08 0.75 0.41
CA ASP A 5 -8.05 2.17 0.75
C ASP A 5 -8.08 3.09 -0.48
N TRP A 6 -7.68 2.61 -1.65
CA TRP A 6 -7.71 3.41 -2.86
C TRP A 6 -7.87 2.50 -4.06
N LEU A 7 -8.63 2.97 -5.04
CA LEU A 7 -8.81 2.28 -6.32
C LEU A 7 -8.80 3.29 -7.45
N SER A 8 -7.98 3.04 -8.46
CA SER A 8 -8.01 3.77 -9.73
C SER A 8 -8.27 2.79 -10.85
N CYS A 9 -9.20 3.11 -11.74
CA CYS A 9 -9.59 2.23 -12.84
C CYS A 9 -10.11 3.02 -14.03
N TYR A 10 -10.28 2.33 -15.15
CA TYR A 10 -10.96 2.87 -16.32
C TYR A 10 -11.75 1.80 -17.06
N GLN A 11 -12.66 2.24 -17.92
CA GLN A 11 -13.33 1.39 -18.92
C GLN A 11 -13.47 2.18 -20.22
N ASP A 12 -13.21 1.50 -21.34
CA ASP A 12 -13.50 2.00 -22.68
C ASP A 12 -14.89 1.53 -23.11
N PHE A 13 -15.63 2.42 -23.77
CA PHE A 13 -16.94 2.16 -24.35
C PHE A 13 -16.86 2.22 -25.88
N ASP A 14 -17.81 1.59 -26.56
CA ASP A 14 -17.91 1.55 -28.02
C ASP A 14 -18.66 2.76 -28.60
N PHE A 15 -19.26 3.57 -27.74
CA PHE A 15 -19.96 4.82 -28.07
C PHE A 15 -19.28 6.05 -27.45
N ASP A 16 -19.62 7.22 -27.98
CA ASP A 16 -19.13 8.50 -27.47
C ASP A 16 -19.84 8.87 -26.16
N LEU A 17 -19.05 9.31 -25.18
CA LEU A 17 -19.53 9.62 -23.84
C LEU A 17 -19.95 11.09 -23.72
N PRO A 18 -20.92 11.41 -22.83
CA PRO A 18 -21.37 12.78 -22.64
C PRO A 18 -20.27 13.68 -22.07
N ILE A 19 -20.44 14.97 -22.28
CA ILE A 19 -19.63 16.01 -21.62
C ILE A 19 -20.22 16.24 -20.23
N ILE A 20 -19.39 16.13 -19.20
CA ILE A 20 -19.80 16.27 -17.79
C ILE A 20 -19.08 17.38 -17.04
N ALA A 21 -18.03 17.96 -17.64
CA ALA A 21 -17.28 19.06 -17.05
C ALA A 21 -17.77 20.40 -17.62
N ASP A 22 -17.86 21.42 -16.75
CA ASP A 22 -18.25 22.78 -17.14
C ASP A 22 -17.18 23.48 -18.00
N ASP A 23 -15.94 23.00 -17.93
CA ASP A 23 -14.80 23.53 -18.66
C ASP A 23 -13.90 22.42 -19.26
N GLY A 24 -13.01 22.83 -20.15
CA GLY A 24 -12.12 21.94 -20.87
C GLY A 24 -10.97 22.69 -21.53
N TYR A 25 -10.19 21.96 -22.32
CA TYR A 25 -9.03 22.49 -23.00
C TYR A 25 -8.86 21.83 -24.37
N CYS A 26 -8.28 22.57 -25.32
CA CYS A 26 -7.78 22.03 -26.59
C CYS A 26 -6.31 22.41 -26.73
N PHE A 27 -5.56 21.61 -27.50
CA PHE A 27 -4.20 21.97 -27.86
C PHE A 27 -4.22 22.71 -29.19
N ILE A 28 -3.53 23.84 -29.25
CA ILE A 28 -3.33 24.60 -30.48
C ILE A 28 -1.96 24.23 -31.05
N ASP A 29 -1.93 23.77 -32.29
CA ASP A 29 -0.71 23.48 -33.04
C ASP A 29 -0.38 24.65 -33.96
N PHE A 30 0.47 25.57 -33.50
CA PHE A 30 0.89 26.74 -34.27
C PHE A 30 1.69 26.42 -35.54
N THR A 31 2.03 25.15 -35.78
CA THR A 31 2.75 24.72 -36.99
C THR A 31 1.83 24.09 -38.05
N ALA A 32 0.58 23.81 -37.70
CA ALA A 32 -0.40 23.24 -38.63
C ALA A 32 -1.06 24.34 -39.50
N PRO A 33 -1.57 23.99 -40.69
CA PRO A 33 -2.50 24.85 -41.44
C PRO A 33 -3.66 25.32 -40.56
N GLU A 34 -4.19 26.50 -40.81
CA GLU A 34 -5.19 27.19 -39.96
C GLU A 34 -6.40 26.30 -39.60
N GLU A 35 -6.86 25.48 -40.56
CA GLU A 35 -7.96 24.53 -40.41
C GLU A 35 -7.69 23.35 -39.46
N ASP A 36 -6.42 23.02 -39.22
CA ASP A 36 -5.97 21.89 -38.38
C ASP A 36 -5.28 22.33 -37.08
N GLN A 37 -5.21 23.64 -36.81
CA GLN A 37 -4.52 24.16 -35.62
C GLN A 37 -5.20 23.70 -34.32
N LEU A 38 -6.53 23.57 -34.32
CA LEU A 38 -7.29 23.18 -33.13
C LEU A 38 -7.42 21.65 -33.04
N LYS A 39 -6.69 21.05 -32.08
CA LYS A 39 -6.85 19.63 -31.77
C LYS A 39 -8.18 19.37 -31.04
N THR A 40 -8.64 18.11 -31.10
CA THR A 40 -9.87 17.66 -30.44
C THR A 40 -9.97 18.15 -28.99
N PRO A 41 -11.06 18.85 -28.62
CA PRO A 41 -11.28 19.32 -27.25
C PRO A 41 -11.29 18.18 -26.24
N ARG A 42 -10.84 18.47 -25.02
CA ARG A 42 -10.81 17.55 -23.88
C ARG A 42 -11.50 18.18 -22.69
N GLN A 43 -12.28 17.36 -21.98
CA GLN A 43 -12.93 17.78 -20.75
C GLN A 43 -11.91 17.78 -19.60
N ASN A 44 -12.08 18.69 -18.65
CA ASN A 44 -11.32 18.61 -17.41
C ASN A 44 -11.77 17.44 -16.53
N ARG A 45 -10.96 17.13 -15.51
CA ARG A 45 -11.35 16.18 -14.46
C ARG A 45 -12.38 16.84 -13.57
N ILE A 46 -13.45 16.12 -13.27
CA ILE A 46 -14.38 16.53 -12.23
C ILE A 46 -13.98 15.87 -10.91
N HIS A 47 -14.16 16.62 -9.82
CA HIS A 47 -14.07 16.11 -8.46
C HIS A 47 -15.50 15.98 -7.95
N HIS A 48 -16.01 14.75 -7.91
CA HIS A 48 -17.33 14.49 -7.35
C HIS A 48 -17.22 14.55 -5.82
N GLU A 49 -17.69 15.65 -5.26
CA GLU A 49 -17.65 15.93 -3.83
C GLU A 49 -18.67 15.09 -3.07
N GLY A 50 -18.19 14.49 -1.99
CA GLY A 50 -19.00 13.80 -0.99
C GLY A 50 -19.06 14.58 0.33
N SER A 51 -19.69 13.96 1.32
CA SER A 51 -19.70 14.43 2.70
C SER A 51 -18.27 14.46 3.28
N TYR A 52 -18.06 15.28 4.31
CA TYR A 52 -16.79 15.29 5.06
C TYR A 52 -15.52 15.63 4.24
N SER A 53 -15.67 16.35 3.12
CA SER A 53 -14.57 16.77 2.22
C SER A 53 -13.85 15.59 1.56
N THR A 54 -14.59 14.51 1.31
CA THR A 54 -14.10 13.40 0.51
C THR A 54 -14.46 13.65 -0.94
N SER A 55 -13.56 13.41 -1.87
CA SER A 55 -13.89 13.49 -3.29
C SER A 55 -13.37 12.28 -4.05
N ILE A 56 -14.10 11.93 -5.10
CA ILE A 56 -13.67 10.94 -6.08
C ILE A 56 -13.49 11.66 -7.41
N GLN A 57 -12.35 11.43 -8.03
CA GLN A 57 -12.04 12.00 -9.33
C GLN A 57 -12.70 11.17 -10.44
N VAL A 58 -13.40 11.83 -11.35
CA VAL A 58 -13.94 11.23 -12.58
C VAL A 58 -13.42 12.02 -13.79
N HIS A 59 -13.04 11.31 -14.86
CA HIS A 59 -12.53 11.92 -16.08
C HIS A 59 -13.03 11.14 -17.29
N VAL A 60 -13.76 11.82 -18.18
CA VAL A 60 -14.18 11.30 -19.48
C VAL A 60 -13.16 11.72 -20.55
N LYS A 61 -12.56 10.74 -21.23
CA LYS A 61 -11.56 10.92 -22.29
C LYS A 61 -12.04 10.25 -23.56
N GLY A 62 -12.74 11.00 -24.41
CA GLY A 62 -13.40 10.42 -25.58
C GLY A 62 -14.38 9.34 -25.14
N ARG A 63 -14.09 8.07 -25.47
CA ARG A 63 -14.90 6.90 -25.09
C ARG A 63 -14.44 6.21 -23.80
N ARG A 64 -13.50 6.79 -23.06
CA ARG A 64 -12.99 6.22 -21.81
C ARG A 64 -13.51 6.96 -20.60
N ILE A 65 -14.00 6.23 -19.59
CA ILE A 65 -14.19 6.77 -18.25
C ILE A 65 -13.02 6.34 -17.38
N VAL A 66 -12.41 7.27 -16.66
CA VAL A 66 -11.39 7.02 -15.63
C VAL A 66 -11.93 7.49 -14.29
N VAL A 67 -11.90 6.62 -13.27
CA VAL A 67 -12.28 6.96 -11.90
C VAL A 67 -11.12 6.67 -10.95
N SER A 68 -10.88 7.56 -10.00
CA SER A 68 -9.80 7.42 -9.01
C SER A 68 -10.16 8.06 -7.69
N GLY A 69 -9.94 7.35 -6.58
CA GLY A 69 -10.16 7.88 -5.24
C GLY A 69 -10.17 6.81 -4.16
N ASN A 70 -10.61 7.21 -2.96
CA ASN A 70 -10.78 6.32 -1.81
C ASN A 70 -12.27 5.94 -1.65
N PRO A 71 -12.72 4.79 -2.17
CA PRO A 71 -14.12 4.38 -2.03
C PRO A 71 -14.48 4.09 -0.57
N SER A 72 -13.53 3.54 0.20
CA SER A 72 -13.73 3.23 1.62
C SER A 72 -13.90 4.47 2.50
N ARG A 73 -13.43 5.65 2.07
CA ARG A 73 -13.58 6.91 2.80
C ARG A 73 -14.74 7.76 2.27
N PHE A 74 -15.18 7.56 1.03
CA PHE A 74 -16.17 8.43 0.40
C PHE A 74 -17.45 8.53 1.25
N ASN A 75 -17.92 9.76 1.49
CA ASN A 75 -19.03 10.08 2.40
C ASN A 75 -18.82 9.65 3.87
N ARG A 76 -17.58 9.50 4.33
CA ARG A 76 -17.25 9.12 5.71
C ARG A 76 -16.16 10.03 6.30
N LEU A 77 -16.16 10.16 7.62
CA LEU A 77 -15.16 10.94 8.36
C LEU A 77 -13.80 10.23 8.39
N ASP A 78 -13.79 8.90 8.37
CA ASP A 78 -12.60 8.07 8.47
C ASP A 78 -12.67 6.80 7.60
N ASN A 79 -11.53 6.12 7.54
CA ASN A 79 -11.31 4.85 6.85
C ASN A 79 -10.46 3.91 7.73
N LEU A 80 -10.70 3.87 9.05
CA LEU A 80 -10.03 2.91 9.93
C LEU A 80 -10.31 1.48 9.45
N PHE A 81 -11.55 1.20 9.05
CA PHE A 81 -11.95 0.00 8.33
C PHE A 81 -12.63 0.39 7.02
N GLY A 82 -12.48 -0.44 6.00
CA GLY A 82 -12.96 -0.18 4.65
C GLY A 82 -13.62 -1.39 3.99
N PHE A 83 -13.89 -1.27 2.70
CA PHE A 83 -14.43 -2.34 1.87
C PHE A 83 -13.42 -3.46 1.64
N GLN A 84 -13.90 -4.70 1.71
CA GLN A 84 -13.06 -5.89 1.63
C GLN A 84 -13.02 -6.50 0.23
N THR A 85 -13.91 -6.07 -0.67
CA THR A 85 -13.93 -6.54 -2.05
C THR A 85 -13.85 -5.39 -3.05
N ILE A 86 -13.37 -5.70 -4.25
CA ILE A 86 -13.34 -4.76 -5.37
C ILE A 86 -14.77 -4.45 -5.84
N ASP A 87 -15.69 -5.41 -5.77
CA ASP A 87 -17.11 -5.21 -6.10
C ASP A 87 -17.73 -4.10 -5.25
N GLN A 88 -17.46 -4.09 -3.94
CA GLN A 88 -17.92 -3.04 -3.02
C GLN A 88 -17.35 -1.66 -3.40
N CYS A 89 -16.07 -1.62 -3.78
CA CYS A 89 -15.42 -0.39 -4.22
C CYS A 89 -16.04 0.15 -5.52
N LEU A 90 -16.25 -0.74 -6.50
CA LEU A 90 -16.85 -0.38 -7.78
C LEU A 90 -18.33 -0.04 -7.65
N ALA A 91 -19.05 -0.60 -6.67
CA ALA A 91 -20.43 -0.20 -6.37
C ALA A 91 -20.51 1.28 -5.98
N VAL A 92 -19.56 1.78 -5.17
CA VAL A 92 -19.48 3.22 -4.84
C VAL A 92 -19.21 4.05 -6.10
N TYR A 93 -18.30 3.59 -6.96
CA TYR A 93 -18.01 4.31 -8.21
C TYR A 93 -19.20 4.31 -9.16
N ASN A 94 -19.92 3.21 -9.29
CA ASN A 94 -21.12 3.11 -10.10
C ASN A 94 -22.26 4.01 -9.60
N GLN A 95 -22.40 4.20 -8.29
CA GLN A 95 -23.35 5.19 -7.74
C GLN A 95 -22.99 6.61 -8.19
N ILE A 96 -21.70 6.95 -8.19
CA ILE A 96 -21.23 8.26 -8.65
C ILE A 96 -21.46 8.41 -10.15
N LEU A 97 -21.08 7.41 -10.96
CA LEU A 97 -21.29 7.44 -12.41
C LEU A 97 -22.79 7.58 -12.76
N ALA A 98 -23.67 6.84 -12.08
CA ALA A 98 -25.11 6.97 -12.25
C ALA A 98 -25.61 8.40 -11.97
N SER A 99 -25.13 9.01 -10.88
CA SER A 99 -25.50 10.39 -10.53
C SER A 99 -25.05 11.44 -11.55
N LEU A 100 -24.02 11.12 -12.34
CA LEU A 100 -23.48 11.96 -13.40
C LEU A 100 -24.07 11.64 -14.79
N GLY A 101 -25.03 10.71 -14.87
CA GLY A 101 -25.61 10.28 -16.15
C GLY A 101 -24.63 9.50 -17.03
N LEU A 102 -23.60 8.89 -16.45
CA LEU A 102 -22.59 8.11 -17.16
C LEU A 102 -22.93 6.61 -17.15
N PRO A 103 -22.49 5.86 -18.17
CA PRO A 103 -22.60 4.40 -18.15
C PRO A 103 -21.82 3.80 -16.97
N LEU A 104 -22.38 2.73 -16.41
CA LEU A 104 -21.79 2.04 -15.28
C LEU A 104 -20.61 1.18 -15.71
N PHE A 105 -19.69 0.99 -14.77
CA PHE A 105 -18.62 0.02 -14.89
C PHE A 105 -19.14 -1.41 -14.81
N THR A 106 -18.57 -2.27 -15.67
CA THR A 106 -18.92 -3.70 -15.77
C THR A 106 -17.70 -4.61 -15.62
N PRO A 107 -17.88 -5.86 -15.15
CA PRO A 107 -16.84 -6.87 -15.20
C PRO A 107 -16.33 -7.09 -16.62
N CYS A 108 -15.04 -7.37 -16.74
CA CYS A 108 -14.46 -7.90 -17.97
C CYS A 108 -15.01 -9.31 -18.19
N THR A 109 -15.38 -9.62 -19.44
CA THR A 109 -15.77 -10.98 -19.84
C THR A 109 -14.90 -11.50 -20.97
N LYS A 110 -14.18 -10.62 -21.67
CA LYS A 110 -13.29 -10.95 -22.79
C LYS A 110 -12.05 -10.07 -22.75
N ILE A 111 -10.91 -10.66 -23.13
CA ILE A 111 -9.65 -9.95 -23.35
C ILE A 111 -9.27 -10.17 -24.82
N GLY A 112 -9.11 -9.07 -25.55
CA GLY A 112 -8.55 -9.04 -26.89
C GLY A 112 -7.14 -8.46 -26.88
N PHE A 113 -6.54 -8.35 -28.07
CA PHE A 113 -5.22 -7.75 -28.24
C PHE A 113 -5.25 -6.79 -29.42
N ILE A 114 -4.65 -5.61 -29.22
CA ILE A 114 -4.35 -4.68 -30.31
C ILE A 114 -2.85 -4.72 -30.62
N GLN A 115 -2.52 -4.57 -31.90
CA GLN A 115 -1.14 -4.42 -32.33
C GLN A 115 -0.72 -2.96 -32.13
N LYS A 116 0.40 -2.75 -31.45
CA LYS A 116 1.02 -1.44 -31.29
C LYS A 116 2.45 -1.50 -31.81
N GLU A 117 2.72 -0.77 -32.87
CA GLU A 117 4.06 -0.59 -33.40
C GLU A 117 4.92 0.23 -32.42
N GLN A 118 6.15 -0.21 -32.21
CA GLN A 118 7.14 0.48 -31.40
C GLN A 118 8.08 1.33 -32.27
N ALA A 119 8.80 2.27 -31.64
CA ALA A 119 9.75 3.14 -32.34
C ALA A 119 10.86 2.40 -33.12
N ASN A 120 11.12 1.12 -32.80
CA ASN A 120 12.08 0.26 -33.50
C ASN A 120 11.42 -0.61 -34.59
N GLY A 121 10.18 -0.35 -34.98
CA GLY A 121 9.41 -1.13 -35.98
C GLY A 121 8.87 -2.47 -35.47
N SER A 122 9.12 -2.85 -34.21
CA SER A 122 8.57 -4.09 -33.66
C SER A 122 7.09 -3.96 -33.27
N ILE A 123 6.32 -5.03 -33.46
CA ILE A 123 4.90 -5.07 -33.06
C ILE A 123 4.78 -5.61 -31.65
N LYS A 124 4.13 -4.85 -30.77
CA LYS A 124 3.74 -5.29 -29.43
C LYS A 124 2.24 -5.51 -29.39
N LEU A 125 1.83 -6.71 -28.95
CA LEU A 125 0.43 -6.96 -28.58
C LEU A 125 0.14 -6.32 -27.22
N VAL A 126 -0.86 -5.44 -27.19
CA VAL A 126 -1.36 -4.80 -25.97
C VAL A 126 -2.74 -5.36 -25.67
N PRO A 127 -2.96 -5.94 -24.48
CA PRO A 127 -4.26 -6.48 -24.14
C PRO A 127 -5.26 -5.35 -23.92
N VAL A 128 -6.49 -5.58 -24.37
CA VAL A 128 -7.66 -4.70 -24.21
C VAL A 128 -8.82 -5.54 -23.71
N ALA A 129 -9.67 -4.98 -22.84
CA ALA A 129 -10.81 -5.69 -22.28
C ALA A 129 -12.09 -4.89 -22.47
N ASN A 130 -13.23 -5.59 -22.43
CA ASN A 130 -14.56 -5.00 -22.59
C ASN A 130 -15.20 -4.51 -21.27
N GLY A 131 -14.41 -4.45 -20.20
CA GLY A 131 -14.86 -4.06 -18.87
C GLY A 131 -13.80 -3.25 -18.13
N VAL A 132 -13.94 -3.16 -16.81
CA VAL A 132 -13.04 -2.36 -15.98
C VAL A 132 -11.61 -2.88 -15.97
N VAL A 133 -10.67 -1.97 -16.25
CA VAL A 133 -9.23 -2.15 -16.09
C VAL A 133 -8.73 -1.34 -14.90
N LEU A 134 -8.22 -2.04 -13.87
CA LEU A 134 -7.62 -1.45 -12.68
C LEU A 134 -6.21 -0.93 -13.00
N THR A 135 -5.90 0.26 -12.51
CA THR A 135 -4.57 0.90 -12.67
C THR A 135 -3.87 1.12 -11.35
N THR A 136 -4.60 1.22 -10.24
CA THR A 136 -4.02 1.32 -8.89
C THR A 136 -4.94 0.64 -7.89
N LEU A 137 -4.37 -0.08 -6.93
CA LEU A 137 -5.06 -0.65 -5.77
C LEU A 137 -4.22 -0.43 -4.51
N HIS A 138 -4.80 0.09 -3.44
CA HIS A 138 -4.15 0.11 -2.13
C HIS A 138 -4.81 -0.93 -1.23
N ILE A 139 -4.03 -1.91 -0.78
CA ILE A 139 -4.47 -2.90 0.21
C ILE A 139 -3.97 -2.52 1.59
N THR A 140 -4.80 -2.68 2.60
CA THR A 140 -4.54 -2.15 3.95
C THR A 140 -5.05 -3.07 5.05
N SER A 141 -4.31 -3.16 6.14
CA SER A 141 -4.76 -3.75 7.41
C SER A 141 -4.28 -2.90 8.58
N ASN A 142 -4.97 -3.00 9.72
CA ASN A 142 -4.50 -2.44 10.97
C ASN A 142 -4.23 -3.55 11.98
N ILE A 143 -3.13 -3.42 12.70
CA ILE A 143 -2.81 -4.25 13.86
C ILE A 143 -2.71 -3.37 15.10
N SER A 144 -3.05 -3.96 16.25
CA SER A 144 -2.76 -3.41 17.57
C SER A 144 -1.40 -3.96 18.01
N VAL A 145 -0.52 -3.09 18.50
CA VAL A 145 0.80 -3.51 19.02
C VAL A 145 0.97 -3.17 20.51
N GLY A 146 -0.06 -2.58 21.13
CA GLY A 146 -0.11 -2.31 22.56
C GLY A 146 -0.12 -0.82 22.90
N PRO A 147 -0.51 -0.46 24.13
CA PRO A 147 -0.57 0.93 24.61
C PRO A 147 0.84 1.54 24.82
N GLY A 148 0.89 2.80 25.27
CA GLY A 148 2.08 3.34 25.94
C GLY A 148 3.32 3.53 25.06
N GLY A 149 3.15 3.83 23.77
CA GLY A 149 4.28 4.07 22.85
C GLY A 149 4.91 2.80 22.26
N CYS A 150 4.33 1.61 22.50
CA CYS A 150 4.76 0.36 21.87
C CYS A 150 4.84 0.47 20.33
N ILE A 151 3.99 1.29 19.73
CA ILE A 151 4.01 1.57 18.29
C ILE A 151 5.34 2.16 17.81
N ASP A 152 5.97 3.05 18.57
CA ASP A 152 7.24 3.68 18.17
C ASP A 152 8.38 2.68 18.21
N SER A 153 8.39 1.83 19.25
CA SER A 153 9.33 0.71 19.35
C SER A 153 9.10 -0.29 18.23
N TYR A 154 7.86 -0.61 17.90
CA TYR A 154 7.50 -1.51 16.80
C TYR A 154 7.96 -0.98 15.44
N LEU A 155 7.69 0.30 15.14
CA LEU A 155 8.11 0.94 13.89
C LEU A 155 9.63 0.97 13.75
N LYS A 156 10.35 1.31 14.83
CA LYS A 156 11.82 1.26 14.86
C LYS A 156 12.33 -0.16 14.59
N ALA A 157 11.74 -1.16 15.22
CA ALA A 157 12.08 -2.57 15.04
C ALA A 157 11.92 -3.02 13.58
N ILE A 158 10.74 -2.84 12.98
CA ILE A 158 10.48 -3.26 11.58
C ILE A 158 11.28 -2.44 10.57
N SER A 159 11.69 -1.21 10.90
CA SER A 159 12.54 -0.37 10.04
C SER A 159 13.94 -0.92 9.80
N MET A 160 14.35 -1.95 10.53
CA MET A 160 15.63 -2.63 10.28
C MET A 160 15.50 -3.70 9.19
N LEU A 161 14.28 -4.22 9.00
CA LEU A 161 14.00 -5.40 8.20
C LEU A 161 13.74 -5.04 6.74
N PRO A 162 14.43 -5.67 5.78
CA PRO A 162 14.09 -5.51 4.39
C PRO A 162 12.80 -6.27 4.05
N TYR A 163 12.02 -5.69 3.15
CA TYR A 163 10.85 -6.32 2.57
C TYR A 163 11.07 -6.52 1.06
N ARG A 164 11.05 -7.78 0.61
CA ARG A 164 11.41 -8.17 -0.76
C ARG A 164 12.79 -7.60 -1.15
N HIS A 165 12.85 -6.89 -2.27
CA HIS A 165 14.07 -6.23 -2.77
C HIS A 165 14.22 -4.78 -2.28
N SER A 166 13.28 -4.30 -1.45
CA SER A 166 13.23 -2.93 -0.98
C SER A 166 13.93 -2.75 0.37
N VAL A 167 14.51 -1.57 0.54
CA VAL A 167 15.22 -1.12 1.74
C VAL A 167 14.25 -0.29 2.59
N PRO A 168 14.17 -0.56 3.90
CA PRO A 168 13.34 0.22 4.80
C PRO A 168 13.92 1.62 5.00
N ARG A 169 13.04 2.60 5.20
CA ARG A 169 13.36 3.96 5.58
C ARG A 169 12.36 4.43 6.62
N LEU A 170 12.85 4.61 7.85
CA LEU A 170 12.11 5.28 8.92
C LEU A 170 12.09 6.79 8.63
N HIS A 171 10.92 7.40 8.67
CA HIS A 171 10.75 8.85 8.50
C HIS A 171 11.35 9.58 9.71
N ALA A 172 11.67 10.87 9.53
CA ALA A 172 12.37 11.66 10.55
C ALA A 172 11.60 11.79 11.87
N ASP A 173 10.26 11.75 11.81
CA ASP A 173 9.37 11.77 12.96
C ASP A 173 9.29 10.43 13.72
N GLY A 174 9.83 9.35 13.14
CA GLY A 174 9.74 8.00 13.69
C GLY A 174 8.34 7.36 13.59
N LYS A 175 7.39 7.98 12.88
CA LYS A 175 5.97 7.58 12.86
C LYS A 175 5.53 6.85 11.60
N THR A 176 6.42 6.75 10.61
CA THR A 176 6.20 5.99 9.37
C THR A 176 7.47 5.29 8.94
N VAL A 177 7.34 4.04 8.47
CA VAL A 177 8.37 3.31 7.75
C VAL A 177 7.85 3.04 6.35
N ASP A 178 8.65 3.34 5.33
CA ASP A 178 8.39 2.89 3.96
C ASP A 178 9.52 2.02 3.42
N TRP A 179 9.22 1.24 2.38
CA TRP A 179 10.19 0.36 1.73
C TRP A 179 10.38 0.76 0.27
N LEU A 180 11.57 1.23 -0.05
CA LEU A 180 11.92 1.79 -1.36
C LEU A 180 13.02 0.98 -2.04
N SER A 181 13.17 1.14 -3.36
CA SER A 181 14.38 0.67 -4.04
C SER A 181 15.61 1.40 -3.49
N LYS A 182 16.81 0.89 -3.81
CA LYS A 182 18.07 1.57 -3.45
C LYS A 182 18.18 3.01 -3.98
N GLN A 183 17.43 3.32 -5.05
CA GLN A 183 17.37 4.66 -5.65
C GLN A 183 16.21 5.50 -5.10
N GLY A 184 15.49 5.03 -4.08
CA GLY A 184 14.34 5.74 -3.51
C GLY A 184 13.03 5.60 -4.29
N ASN A 185 12.95 4.65 -5.24
CA ASN A 185 11.78 4.49 -6.11
C ASN A 185 10.85 3.38 -5.64
N ALA A 186 9.54 3.54 -5.87
CA ALA A 186 8.50 2.54 -5.61
C ALA A 186 7.49 2.47 -6.76
N ARG A 187 8.01 2.24 -7.96
CA ARG A 187 7.23 2.29 -9.21
C ARG A 187 6.04 1.32 -9.22
N GLU A 188 6.22 0.12 -8.68
CA GLU A 188 5.25 -0.97 -8.83
C GLU A 188 4.49 -1.24 -7.54
N LEU A 189 5.22 -1.24 -6.43
CA LEU A 189 4.71 -1.52 -5.10
C LEU A 189 5.36 -0.53 -4.13
N TYR A 190 4.53 0.23 -3.40
CA TYR A 190 4.95 1.09 -2.30
C TYR A 190 4.36 0.56 -0.98
N PRO A 191 5.12 -0.22 -0.21
CA PRO A 191 4.76 -0.65 1.14
C PRO A 191 5.10 0.44 2.16
N SER A 192 4.19 0.66 3.10
CA SER A 192 4.41 1.53 4.26
C SER A 192 3.69 1.01 5.50
N VAL A 193 4.27 1.27 6.66
CA VAL A 193 3.64 1.05 7.97
C VAL A 193 3.72 2.35 8.75
N TYR A 194 2.61 2.79 9.34
CA TYR A 194 2.57 4.05 10.10
C TYR A 194 1.66 4.01 11.31
N ASP A 195 1.94 4.91 12.26
CA ASP A 195 1.11 5.17 13.43
C ASP A 195 -0.18 5.87 13.01
N LYS A 196 -1.30 5.14 13.03
CA LYS A 196 -2.60 5.66 12.57
C LYS A 196 -3.18 6.69 13.54
N GLY A 197 -2.93 6.55 14.84
CA GLY A 197 -3.37 7.52 15.84
C GLY A 197 -2.67 8.87 15.64
N HIS A 198 -1.37 8.84 15.40
CA HIS A 198 -0.58 10.02 15.05
C HIS A 198 -1.06 10.66 13.74
N GLU A 199 -1.29 9.87 12.68
CA GLU A 199 -1.82 10.38 11.41
C GLU A 199 -3.17 11.09 11.60
N MET A 200 -4.10 10.48 12.35
CA MET A 200 -5.40 11.09 12.64
C MET A 200 -5.25 12.40 13.41
N LYS A 201 -4.33 12.46 14.38
CA LYS A 201 -4.08 13.64 15.21
C LYS A 201 -3.60 14.85 14.41
N PHE A 202 -2.70 14.65 13.46
CA PHE A 202 -2.08 15.74 12.72
C PHE A 202 -2.75 16.06 11.38
N LYS A 203 -3.46 15.10 10.77
CA LYS A 203 -4.12 15.30 9.47
C LYS A 203 -5.64 15.37 9.59
N THR A 204 -6.26 14.34 10.18
CA THR A 204 -7.73 14.22 10.15
C THR A 204 -8.41 15.18 11.13
N LEU A 205 -7.98 15.21 12.40
CA LEU A 205 -8.57 16.07 13.43
C LEU A 205 -8.55 17.57 13.08
N PRO A 206 -7.43 18.17 12.62
CA PRO A 206 -7.40 19.59 12.28
C PRO A 206 -8.34 19.94 11.12
N ASN A 207 -8.47 19.05 10.14
CA ASN A 207 -9.37 19.25 9.00
C ASN A 207 -10.84 19.21 9.42
N ILE A 208 -11.23 18.25 10.26
CA ILE A 208 -12.59 18.16 10.81
C ILE A 208 -12.88 19.34 11.74
N LYS A 209 -11.92 19.73 12.60
CA LYS A 209 -12.04 20.91 13.47
C LYS A 209 -12.30 22.18 12.67
N ARG A 210 -11.55 22.40 11.58
CA ARG A 210 -11.72 23.58 10.71
C ARG A 210 -13.09 23.62 10.05
N LYS A 211 -13.63 22.47 9.66
CA LYS A 211 -14.88 22.39 8.88
C LYS A 211 -16.14 22.38 9.75
N TYR A 212 -16.12 21.66 10.87
CA TYR A 212 -17.30 21.41 11.70
C TYR A 212 -17.21 22.04 13.09
N GLY A 213 -16.01 22.42 13.54
CA GLY A 213 -15.78 22.95 14.88
C GLY A 213 -15.52 21.86 15.93
N GLU A 214 -14.88 22.25 17.03
CA GLU A 214 -14.44 21.34 18.10
C GLU A 214 -15.57 20.74 18.94
N LYS A 215 -16.73 21.39 18.98
CA LYS A 215 -17.92 20.90 19.69
C LYS A 215 -18.83 20.02 18.82
N SER A 216 -18.46 19.79 17.56
CA SER A 216 -19.28 19.01 16.63
C SER A 216 -19.26 17.51 16.95
N PRO A 217 -20.36 16.77 16.69
CA PRO A 217 -20.36 15.32 16.83
C PRO A 217 -19.34 14.65 15.91
N GLU A 218 -19.05 15.22 14.74
CA GLU A 218 -18.00 14.77 13.83
C GLU A 218 -16.60 14.83 14.47
N TYR A 219 -16.27 15.96 15.10
CA TYR A 219 -14.98 16.14 15.77
C TYR A 219 -14.86 15.20 16.97
N GLN A 220 -15.89 15.10 17.80
CA GLN A 220 -15.91 14.21 18.96
C GLN A 220 -15.76 12.74 18.55
N TYR A 221 -16.44 12.30 17.49
CA TYR A 221 -16.28 10.95 16.95
C TYR A 221 -14.84 10.66 16.51
N ILE A 222 -14.23 11.56 15.73
CA ILE A 222 -12.84 11.38 15.28
C ILE A 222 -11.86 11.47 16.45
N GLN A 223 -12.11 12.32 17.44
CA GLN A 223 -11.28 12.40 18.64
C GLN A 223 -11.33 11.09 19.43
N GLN A 224 -12.52 10.52 19.61
CA GLN A 224 -12.70 9.22 20.25
C GLN A 224 -11.99 8.10 19.47
N LEU A 225 -12.11 8.10 18.14
CA LEU A 225 -11.44 7.12 17.28
C LEU A 225 -9.91 7.26 17.30
N GLN A 226 -9.41 8.50 17.37
CA GLN A 226 -7.99 8.80 17.47
C GLN A 226 -7.42 8.32 18.82
N GLN A 227 -8.13 8.58 19.93
CA GLN A 227 -7.77 8.05 21.25
C GLN A 227 -7.78 6.52 21.28
N TYR A 228 -8.77 5.89 20.65
CA TYR A 228 -8.82 4.44 20.47
C TYR A 228 -7.58 3.92 19.73
N CYS A 229 -7.13 4.62 18.68
CA CYS A 229 -5.92 4.23 17.95
C CYS A 229 -4.64 4.39 18.79
N GLU A 230 -4.53 5.45 19.59
CA GLU A 230 -3.40 5.66 20.51
C GLU A 230 -3.38 4.60 21.63
N SER A 231 -4.53 4.27 22.22
CA SER A 231 -4.61 3.30 23.32
C SER A 231 -4.27 1.87 22.89
N HIS A 232 -4.43 1.53 21.62
CA HIS A 232 -4.12 0.21 21.07
C HIS A 232 -2.76 0.16 20.34
N GLY A 233 -2.11 1.32 20.15
CA GLY A 233 -0.89 1.42 19.34
C GLY A 233 -1.16 0.92 17.92
N VAL A 234 -2.06 1.58 17.19
CA VAL A 234 -2.49 1.08 15.87
C VAL A 234 -1.41 1.31 14.81
N ALA A 235 -0.80 0.21 14.35
CA ALA A 235 0.05 0.20 13.16
C ALA A 235 -0.79 -0.11 11.92
N ARG A 236 -0.86 0.82 10.97
CA ARG A 236 -1.49 0.60 9.68
C ARG A 236 -0.47 0.10 8.68
N PHE A 237 -0.71 -1.08 8.13
CA PHE A 237 0.05 -1.69 7.04
C PHE A 237 -0.64 -1.37 5.73
N GLU A 238 -0.01 -0.59 4.87
CA GLU A 238 -0.55 -0.15 3.58
C GLU A 238 0.41 -0.54 2.45
N GLN A 239 -0.12 -1.12 1.37
CA GLN A 239 0.64 -1.42 0.16
C GLN A 239 -0.07 -0.84 -1.06
N LYS A 240 0.58 0.11 -1.73
CA LYS A 240 0.10 0.71 -2.97
C LYS A 240 0.61 -0.09 -4.16
N LEU A 241 -0.31 -0.73 -4.88
CA LEU A 241 -0.07 -1.54 -6.06
C LEU A 241 -0.39 -0.70 -7.29
N ASN A 242 0.63 -0.37 -8.08
CA ASN A 242 0.48 0.45 -9.27
C ASN A 242 0.34 -0.42 -10.53
N ALA A 243 -0.06 0.19 -11.64
CA ALA A 243 -0.32 -0.49 -12.91
C ALA A 243 0.77 -1.49 -13.34
N PRO A 244 2.09 -1.22 -13.20
CA PRO A 244 3.10 -2.21 -13.53
C PRO A 244 3.01 -3.50 -12.71
N PHE A 245 2.69 -3.40 -11.42
CA PHE A 245 2.48 -4.55 -10.55
C PHE A 245 1.23 -5.32 -10.99
N LEU A 246 0.10 -4.61 -11.14
CA LEU A 246 -1.17 -5.23 -11.55
C LEU A 246 -1.02 -5.96 -12.89
N ASN A 247 -0.40 -5.32 -13.88
CA ASN A 247 -0.17 -5.89 -15.21
C ASN A 247 0.74 -7.11 -15.18
N ARG A 248 1.83 -7.09 -14.38
CA ARG A 248 2.73 -8.25 -14.27
C ARG A 248 2.00 -9.46 -13.69
N HIS A 249 1.10 -9.23 -12.75
CA HIS A 249 0.38 -10.27 -12.03
C HIS A 249 -1.00 -10.57 -12.62
N ASN A 250 -1.36 -10.00 -13.78
CA ASN A 250 -2.67 -10.14 -14.43
C ASN A 250 -3.86 -9.79 -13.51
N LEU A 251 -3.69 -8.77 -12.66
CA LEU A 251 -4.69 -8.31 -11.68
C LEU A 251 -5.54 -7.13 -12.17
N GLN A 252 -5.26 -6.63 -13.37
CA GLN A 252 -5.90 -5.44 -13.92
C GLN A 252 -7.32 -5.68 -14.44
N PHE A 253 -7.70 -6.90 -14.80
CA PHE A 253 -8.99 -7.18 -15.45
C PHE A 253 -10.05 -7.60 -14.44
N TYR A 254 -10.76 -6.62 -13.88
CA TYR A 254 -11.84 -6.89 -12.93
C TYR A 254 -12.86 -7.86 -13.53
N GLY A 255 -13.26 -8.88 -12.77
CA GLY A 255 -14.14 -9.97 -13.23
C GLY A 255 -13.42 -11.19 -13.79
N LEU A 256 -12.17 -11.05 -14.23
CA LEU A 256 -11.35 -12.17 -14.76
C LEU A 256 -10.09 -12.45 -13.92
N SER A 257 -9.60 -11.45 -13.20
CA SER A 257 -8.42 -11.56 -12.34
C SER A 257 -8.70 -12.34 -11.05
N ASP A 258 -7.74 -13.18 -10.64
CA ASP A 258 -7.74 -13.83 -9.33
C ASP A 258 -7.03 -12.94 -8.29
N TYR A 259 -7.81 -12.41 -7.36
CA TYR A 259 -7.34 -11.50 -6.32
C TYR A 259 -6.82 -12.20 -5.05
N SER A 260 -6.89 -13.53 -4.95
CA SER A 260 -6.37 -14.28 -3.80
C SER A 260 -4.87 -14.02 -3.54
N ILE A 261 -4.11 -13.72 -4.61
CA ILE A 261 -2.69 -13.35 -4.55
C ILE A 261 -2.45 -12.12 -3.66
N LEU A 262 -3.43 -11.22 -3.55
CA LEU A 262 -3.33 -10.03 -2.70
C LEU A 262 -3.26 -10.40 -1.22
N GLU A 263 -4.00 -11.42 -0.79
CA GLU A 263 -3.99 -11.88 0.60
C GLU A 263 -2.64 -12.47 0.99
N THR A 264 -2.05 -13.30 0.12
CA THR A 264 -0.70 -13.85 0.32
C THR A 264 0.35 -12.73 0.37
N LEU A 265 0.30 -11.80 -0.60
CA LEU A 265 1.18 -10.62 -0.65
C LEU A 265 1.11 -9.79 0.64
N HIS A 266 -0.11 -9.59 1.16
CA HIS A 266 -0.33 -8.76 2.33
C HIS A 266 0.05 -9.48 3.62
N THR A 267 -0.24 -10.77 3.71
CA THR A 267 0.14 -11.62 4.85
C THR A 267 1.65 -11.68 5.01
N ASP A 268 2.40 -11.83 3.92
CA ASP A 268 3.87 -11.76 3.93
C ASP A 268 4.39 -10.43 4.50
N PHE A 269 3.68 -9.33 4.23
CA PHE A 269 4.05 -8.01 4.73
C PHE A 269 3.66 -7.82 6.20
N LEU A 270 2.49 -8.30 6.60
CA LEU A 270 2.07 -8.33 8.00
C LEU A 270 3.02 -9.17 8.86
N ASN A 271 3.58 -10.26 8.33
CA ASN A 271 4.49 -11.15 9.05
C ASN A 271 5.97 -10.72 8.97
N LEU A 272 6.25 -9.47 8.58
CA LEU A 272 7.62 -8.98 8.47
C LEU A 272 8.40 -9.13 9.78
N ASP A 273 7.76 -8.88 10.91
CA ASP A 273 8.32 -9.00 12.27
C ASP A 273 8.64 -10.43 12.70
N HIS A 274 8.10 -11.46 12.05
CA HIS A 274 8.48 -12.85 12.34
C HIS A 274 9.96 -13.11 12.03
N LYS A 275 10.59 -12.27 11.20
CA LYS A 275 12.04 -12.33 10.96
C LYS A 275 12.86 -11.87 12.17
N MET A 276 12.25 -11.30 13.20
CA MET A 276 12.95 -10.80 14.40
C MET A 276 13.10 -11.84 15.52
N GLN A 277 12.79 -13.11 15.26
CA GLN A 277 12.76 -14.17 16.28
C GLN A 277 14.10 -14.48 16.96
N VAL A 278 15.22 -13.89 16.54
CA VAL A 278 16.51 -14.04 17.24
C VAL A 278 16.53 -13.11 18.46
N SER A 279 16.14 -13.64 19.61
CA SER A 279 16.08 -12.95 20.90
C SER A 279 17.47 -12.65 21.51
N SER A 280 18.47 -13.46 21.20
CA SER A 280 19.87 -13.26 21.60
C SER A 280 20.81 -13.56 20.45
N MET A 281 21.65 -12.61 20.04
CA MET A 281 22.64 -12.84 18.99
C MET A 281 23.90 -13.52 19.54
N ASN A 282 23.77 -14.78 19.98
CA ASN A 282 24.91 -15.67 20.20
C ASN A 282 24.96 -16.74 19.09
N ILE A 283 26.13 -17.37 18.88
CA ILE A 283 26.32 -18.35 17.79
C ILE A 283 25.33 -19.51 17.88
N ASN A 284 25.01 -19.94 19.10
CA ASN A 284 24.11 -21.07 19.36
C ASN A 284 22.68 -20.69 18.97
N THR A 285 22.19 -19.52 19.39
CA THR A 285 20.84 -19.03 19.07
C THR A 285 20.68 -18.79 17.57
N ILE A 286 21.68 -18.20 16.90
CA ILE A 286 21.61 -17.97 15.45
C ILE A 286 21.63 -19.31 14.70
N SER A 287 22.53 -20.24 15.07
CA SER A 287 22.61 -21.56 14.46
C SER A 287 21.35 -22.40 14.69
N GLU A 288 20.82 -22.43 15.92
CA GLU A 288 19.59 -23.13 16.29
C GLU A 288 18.39 -22.56 15.52
N THR A 289 18.26 -21.24 15.45
CA THR A 289 17.17 -20.59 14.68
C THR A 289 17.24 -20.97 13.20
N LEU A 290 18.44 -20.97 12.60
CA LEU A 290 18.61 -21.36 11.20
C LEU A 290 18.20 -22.82 10.92
N ILE A 291 18.43 -23.73 11.86
CA ILE A 291 18.05 -25.14 11.75
C ILE A 291 16.55 -25.30 11.99
N ASN A 292 16.03 -24.72 13.08
CA ASN A 292 14.63 -24.86 13.48
C ASN A 292 13.66 -24.29 12.43
N GLU A 293 14.04 -23.19 11.77
CA GLU A 293 13.28 -22.59 10.67
C GLU A 293 13.50 -23.28 9.30
N GLY A 294 14.28 -24.37 9.26
CA GLY A 294 14.56 -25.11 8.03
C GLY A 294 15.30 -24.30 6.97
N ILE A 295 16.09 -23.29 7.38
CA ILE A 295 16.81 -22.39 6.46
C ILE A 295 18.07 -23.07 5.91
N VAL A 296 18.65 -23.98 6.68
CA VAL A 296 19.85 -24.76 6.35
C VAL A 296 19.65 -26.22 6.71
N ASP A 297 20.26 -27.11 5.91
CA ASP A 297 20.01 -28.55 6.03
C ASP A 297 20.86 -29.23 7.12
N ASN A 298 21.90 -28.56 7.63
CA ASN A 298 22.83 -29.16 8.59
C ASN A 298 23.51 -28.13 9.50
N THR A 299 23.96 -28.61 10.66
CA THR A 299 24.62 -27.82 11.70
C THR A 299 25.89 -27.11 11.21
N ARG A 300 26.64 -27.73 10.29
CA ARG A 300 27.84 -27.10 9.72
C ARG A 300 27.49 -25.84 8.95
N ALA A 301 26.48 -25.90 8.09
CA ALA A 301 26.00 -24.77 7.32
C ALA A 301 25.39 -23.67 8.23
N ALA A 302 24.71 -24.08 9.31
CA ALA A 302 24.21 -23.16 10.34
C ALA A 302 25.37 -22.39 11.01
N ASN A 303 26.37 -23.11 11.52
CA ASN A 303 27.52 -22.53 12.23
C ASN A 303 28.34 -21.59 11.34
N ILE A 304 28.59 -21.96 10.08
CA ILE A 304 29.29 -21.08 9.13
C ILE A 304 28.46 -19.80 8.91
N THR A 305 27.15 -19.93 8.70
CA THR A 305 26.27 -18.77 8.49
C THR A 305 26.21 -17.87 9.73
N ALA A 306 26.15 -18.45 10.93
CA ALA A 306 26.21 -17.72 12.20
C ALA A 306 27.55 -17.00 12.39
N LEU A 307 28.67 -17.61 11.96
CA LEU A 307 30.00 -16.98 12.01
C LEU A 307 30.07 -15.71 11.15
N TYR A 308 29.44 -15.69 9.97
CA TYR A 308 29.32 -14.47 9.15
C TYR A 308 28.59 -13.35 9.90
N ALA A 309 27.53 -13.68 10.64
CA ALA A 309 26.80 -12.70 11.44
C ALA A 309 27.65 -12.16 12.60
N LEU A 310 28.36 -13.02 13.33
CA LEU A 310 29.25 -12.59 14.42
C LEU A 310 30.41 -11.73 13.93
N ASN A 311 31.04 -12.13 12.83
CA ASN A 311 32.10 -11.36 12.21
C ASN A 311 31.62 -9.97 11.80
N TRP A 312 30.42 -9.89 11.19
CA TRP A 312 29.76 -8.62 10.89
C TRP A 312 29.49 -7.79 12.15
N MET A 313 29.03 -8.42 13.24
CA MET A 313 28.79 -7.75 14.53
C MET A 313 30.08 -7.17 15.11
N ASN A 314 31.21 -7.86 14.93
CA ASN A 314 32.55 -7.42 15.35
C ASN A 314 33.18 -6.40 14.38
N GLY A 315 32.42 -5.88 13.41
CA GLY A 315 32.86 -4.82 12.49
C GLY A 315 33.53 -5.32 11.20
N GLN A 316 33.55 -6.64 10.94
CA GLN A 316 34.06 -7.15 9.67
C GLN A 316 33.14 -6.72 8.51
N THR A 317 33.76 -6.24 7.43
CA THR A 317 33.07 -5.93 6.17
C THR A 317 33.20 -7.08 5.18
N PHE A 318 32.16 -7.29 4.38
CA PHE A 318 32.10 -8.38 3.40
C PHE A 318 31.98 -7.84 1.97
N ASP A 319 32.69 -8.46 1.05
CA ASP A 319 32.59 -8.15 -0.38
C ASP A 319 31.29 -8.74 -0.97
N PRO A 320 30.33 -7.92 -1.43
CA PRO A 320 29.06 -8.39 -1.97
C PRO A 320 29.20 -9.18 -3.28
N LYS A 321 30.35 -9.12 -3.96
CA LYS A 321 30.58 -9.85 -5.22
C LYS A 321 30.89 -11.33 -4.98
N LYS A 322 31.27 -11.73 -3.77
CA LYS A 322 31.59 -13.14 -3.46
C LYS A 322 30.30 -13.96 -3.32
N SER A 323 30.22 -15.08 -4.04
CA SER A 323 29.05 -15.98 -4.02
C SER A 323 28.73 -16.49 -2.60
N GLN A 324 29.74 -16.84 -1.80
CA GLN A 324 29.55 -17.26 -0.41
C GLN A 324 28.89 -16.18 0.45
N VAL A 325 29.32 -14.91 0.30
CA VAL A 325 28.72 -13.77 1.01
C VAL A 325 27.25 -13.63 0.61
N GLN A 326 26.92 -13.77 -0.68
CA GLN A 326 25.54 -13.70 -1.16
C GLN A 326 24.67 -14.82 -0.57
N THR A 327 25.18 -16.05 -0.53
CA THR A 327 24.49 -17.22 0.05
C THR A 327 24.22 -17.03 1.55
N HIS A 328 25.24 -16.70 2.34
CA HIS A 328 25.08 -16.53 3.79
C HIS A 328 24.21 -15.31 4.11
N ARG A 329 24.36 -14.21 3.37
CA ARG A 329 23.46 -13.06 3.49
C ARG A 329 22.01 -13.43 3.19
N ALA A 330 21.74 -14.22 2.14
CA ALA A 330 20.38 -14.63 1.80
C ALA A 330 19.74 -15.47 2.92
N ARG A 331 20.50 -16.35 3.56
CA ARG A 331 20.07 -17.13 4.74
C ARG A 331 19.81 -16.22 5.95
N LEU A 332 20.78 -15.36 6.29
CA LEU A 332 20.69 -14.44 7.43
C LEU A 332 19.52 -13.45 7.30
N ARG A 333 19.19 -13.00 6.07
CA ARG A 333 18.04 -12.11 5.84
C ARG A 333 16.69 -12.76 6.15
N LYS A 334 16.60 -14.09 6.19
CA LYS A 334 15.38 -14.80 6.62
C LYS A 334 15.15 -14.64 8.13
N ILE A 335 16.21 -14.48 8.91
CA ILE A 335 16.18 -14.23 10.36
C ILE A 335 16.51 -12.77 10.72
N GLY A 336 16.28 -11.83 9.79
CA GLY A 336 16.37 -10.39 10.07
C GLY A 336 17.77 -9.77 10.08
N ILE A 337 18.84 -10.54 9.80
CA ILE A 337 20.22 -10.05 9.79
C ILE A 337 20.66 -9.71 8.35
N ASP A 338 21.14 -8.49 8.11
CA ASP A 338 21.73 -8.08 6.82
C ASP A 338 23.18 -7.61 6.99
N ILE A 339 24.12 -8.54 6.75
CA ILE A 339 25.58 -8.34 6.93
C ILE A 339 26.22 -7.33 5.96
N LEU A 340 25.44 -6.71 5.06
CA LEU A 340 25.90 -5.61 4.20
C LEU A 340 25.37 -4.24 4.65
N LYS A 341 24.56 -4.18 5.71
CA LYS A 341 24.16 -2.93 6.34
C LYS A 341 25.12 -2.58 7.48
N PRO A 342 25.24 -1.29 7.87
CA PRO A 342 25.96 -0.92 9.09
C PRO A 342 25.40 -1.66 10.31
N CYS A 343 26.30 -2.23 11.12
CA CYS A 343 25.92 -2.89 12.37
C CYS A 343 25.50 -1.84 13.40
N ASN A 344 24.24 -1.86 13.80
CA ASN A 344 23.74 -0.99 14.88
C ASN A 344 24.07 -1.59 16.26
N LEU A 345 25.30 -1.39 16.74
CA LEU A 345 25.82 -1.94 18.00
C LEU A 345 24.94 -1.64 19.23
N LEU A 346 24.12 -0.58 19.21
CA LEU A 346 23.17 -0.26 20.29
C LEU A 346 22.09 -1.35 20.45
N VAL A 347 21.83 -2.14 19.40
CA VAL A 347 20.90 -3.27 19.42
C VAL A 347 21.60 -4.55 19.90
N PHE A 348 22.93 -4.64 19.74
CA PHE A 348 23.69 -5.90 19.73
C PHE A 348 24.71 -6.08 20.87
N SER A 349 24.82 -5.12 21.79
CA SER A 349 25.69 -5.28 22.98
C SER A 349 25.10 -6.28 23.99
N PRO A 350 25.89 -7.25 24.49
CA PRO A 350 25.43 -8.29 25.42
C PRO A 350 25.14 -7.77 26.84
N VAL A 351 25.58 -6.56 27.17
CA VAL A 351 25.28 -5.92 28.47
C VAL A 351 24.73 -4.53 28.20
N ILE A 352 23.41 -4.45 28.08
CA ILE A 352 22.65 -3.23 28.27
C ILE A 352 21.46 -3.63 29.13
N VAL A 353 21.28 -3.01 30.29
CA VAL A 353 20.00 -3.04 31.00
C VAL A 353 19.01 -2.29 30.12
N LYS A 354 18.33 -3.03 29.24
CA LYS A 354 17.22 -2.51 28.46
C LYS A 354 15.94 -2.85 29.19
N GLU A 355 15.11 -1.84 29.39
CA GLU A 355 13.69 -2.06 29.61
C GLU A 355 13.16 -2.82 28.38
N VAL A 356 12.78 -4.08 28.55
CA VAL A 356 12.23 -4.89 27.47
C VAL A 356 10.77 -4.48 27.31
N THR A 357 10.45 -3.76 26.22
CA THR A 357 9.06 -3.51 25.86
C THR A 357 8.49 -4.75 25.17
N GLU A 358 7.64 -5.50 25.85
CA GLU A 358 6.92 -6.62 25.25
C GLU A 358 5.83 -6.08 24.31
N ILE A 359 5.85 -6.51 23.05
CA ILE A 359 4.91 -6.06 22.01
C ILE A 359 3.93 -7.18 21.72
N HIS A 360 2.66 -6.98 22.10
CA HIS A 360 1.58 -7.91 21.79
C HIS A 360 0.88 -7.52 20.49
N LYS A 361 1.31 -8.15 19.40
CA LYS A 361 0.71 -7.99 18.07
C LYS A 361 -0.59 -8.78 17.96
N GLN A 362 -1.67 -8.09 17.61
CA GLN A 362 -2.96 -8.72 17.32
C GLN A 362 -3.75 -7.97 16.24
N PRO A 363 -4.67 -8.64 15.52
CA PRO A 363 -5.60 -7.95 14.62
C PRO A 363 -6.41 -6.88 15.37
N LEU A 364 -6.51 -5.67 14.81
CA LEU A 364 -7.34 -4.62 15.41
C LEU A 364 -8.83 -4.97 15.25
N LYS A 365 -9.56 -4.99 16.36
CA LYS A 365 -11.02 -5.11 16.37
C LYS A 365 -11.65 -3.73 16.20
N ALA A 366 -12.82 -3.64 15.56
CA ALA A 366 -13.52 -2.36 15.52
C ALA A 366 -14.12 -2.07 16.91
N PRO A 367 -14.04 -0.82 17.41
CA PRO A 367 -14.77 -0.45 18.61
C PRO A 367 -16.28 -0.40 18.35
N ASP A 368 -17.10 -0.59 19.38
CA ASP A 368 -18.56 -0.71 19.23
C ASP A 368 -19.23 0.53 18.61
N PHE A 369 -18.63 1.71 18.81
CA PHE A 369 -19.13 2.97 18.26
C PHE A 369 -18.71 3.21 16.80
N TYR A 370 -17.95 2.29 16.18
CA TYR A 370 -17.39 2.48 14.85
C TYR A 370 -18.46 2.50 13.75
N LYS A 371 -18.41 3.53 12.89
CA LYS A 371 -19.33 3.66 11.75
C LYS A 371 -18.76 2.97 10.53
N HIS A 372 -19.19 1.73 10.28
CA HIS A 372 -18.75 0.92 9.14
C HIS A 372 -19.17 1.52 7.78
N PRO A 373 -18.40 1.24 6.70
CA PRO A 373 -18.80 1.66 5.37
C PRO A 373 -20.04 0.91 4.91
N ASN A 374 -20.94 1.62 4.22
CA ASN A 374 -22.11 1.03 3.59
C ASN A 374 -22.07 1.31 2.07
N HIS A 375 -22.20 0.25 1.27
CA HIS A 375 -22.27 0.32 -0.19
C HIS A 375 -23.67 0.01 -0.72
N LEU A 376 -24.58 -0.48 0.13
CA LEU A 376 -25.95 -0.79 -0.22
C LEU A 376 -26.82 0.43 0.10
N ARG A 377 -27.48 1.00 -0.91
CA ARG A 377 -28.63 1.87 -0.68
C ARG A 377 -29.89 1.02 -0.72
N LEU A 378 -30.76 1.19 0.26
CA LEU A 378 -32.18 0.90 0.08
C LEU A 378 -32.64 1.76 -1.10
N VAL A 379 -33.07 1.10 -2.18
CA VAL A 379 -33.83 1.78 -3.23
C VAL A 379 -35.14 2.21 -2.55
N ALA A 380 -35.31 3.52 -2.37
CA ALA A 380 -36.56 4.10 -1.90
C ALA A 380 -37.49 4.36 -3.08
#